data_AF-A0A3N4Z1Y7-F1
#
_entry.id   AF-A0A3N4Z1Y7-F1
#
_cell.length_a   1.000
_cell.length_b   1.000
_cell.length_c   1.000
_cell.angle_alpha   90.00
_cell.angle_beta   90.00
_cell.angle_gamma   90.00
#
_symmetry.space_group_name_H-M   'P 1'
#
loop_
_entity.id
_entity.type
_entity.pdbx_description
1 polymer ?
#
loop_
_entity_poly.entity_id
_entity_poly.type
_entity_poly.pdbx_seq_one_letter_code
_entity_poly.pdbx_strand_id
1 'polypeptide(L)'
;MTQVYRGSSRAGSGTGSLAARRVARVAGGMMIAGAGLNAVLVVARPGVYAGLGTWFAELSPQVDALQDLWSRTMGAHPRVWATAVGVGYEAAVGVLALSADPRRRLVGLGGIAAFKAGLLAMGLWSWALPWLAVLAWAAAGTMRERDRAGEGD
;
A
#
# COMPACT_ATOMS: atom_id res chain seq x y z
N MET A 1 -52.95 -2.51 -20.88
CA MET A 1 -52.21 -2.00 -19.71
C MET A 1 -51.18 -3.05 -19.34
N THR A 2 -49.97 -2.92 -19.89
CA THR A 2 -48.93 -3.96 -19.80
C THR A 2 -47.90 -3.48 -18.79
N GLN A 3 -47.98 -4.01 -17.57
CA GLN A 3 -47.06 -3.72 -16.49
C GLN A 3 -45.72 -4.39 -16.82
N VAL A 4 -44.81 -3.62 -17.43
CA VAL A 4 -43.46 -4.08 -17.74
C VAL A 4 -42.71 -4.32 -16.42
N TYR A 5 -42.54 -5.60 -16.09
CA TYR A 5 -41.78 -6.04 -14.92
C TYR A 5 -40.30 -5.72 -15.17
N ARG A 6 -39.83 -4.58 -14.65
CA ARG A 6 -38.41 -4.20 -14.68
C ARG A 6 -37.67 -5.10 -13.70
N GLY A 7 -37.19 -6.23 -14.20
CA GLY A 7 -36.39 -7.20 -13.44
C GLY A 7 -35.22 -6.53 -12.74
N SER A 8 -35.22 -6.62 -11.41
CA SER A 8 -34.23 -6.04 -10.51
C SER A 8 -32.94 -6.86 -10.51
N SER A 9 -32.12 -6.72 -11.55
CA SER A 9 -30.76 -7.28 -11.61
C SER A 9 -29.74 -6.46 -10.81
N ARG A 10 -30.08 -6.03 -9.58
CA ARG A 10 -29.20 -5.24 -8.69
C ARG A 10 -28.50 -6.06 -7.60
N ALA A 11 -28.77 -7.36 -7.49
CA ALA A 11 -28.29 -8.18 -6.37
C ALA A 11 -26.79 -8.53 -6.39
N GLY A 12 -26.10 -8.40 -7.54
CA GLY A 12 -24.71 -8.86 -7.68
C GLY A 12 -23.60 -7.84 -7.39
N SER A 13 -23.89 -6.54 -7.30
CA SER A 13 -22.85 -5.49 -7.29
C SER A 13 -22.39 -5.04 -5.90
N GLY A 14 -23.17 -5.31 -4.85
CA GLY A 14 -22.89 -4.82 -3.49
C GLY A 14 -21.71 -5.48 -2.80
N THR A 15 -21.57 -6.81 -2.93
CA THR A 15 -20.62 -7.62 -2.16
C THR A 15 -19.15 -7.34 -2.51
N GLY A 16 -18.86 -7.13 -3.79
CA GLY A 16 -17.49 -6.82 -4.25
C GLY A 16 -16.98 -5.47 -3.75
N SER A 17 -17.86 -4.47 -3.65
CA SER A 17 -17.55 -3.11 -3.19
C SER A 17 -17.13 -3.10 -1.71
N LEU A 18 -17.86 -3.85 -0.87
CA LEU A 18 -17.60 -3.93 0.56
C LEU A 18 -16.27 -4.64 0.86
N ALA A 19 -15.98 -5.72 0.15
CA ALA A 19 -14.74 -6.45 0.33
C ALA A 19 -13.52 -5.64 -0.16
N ALA A 20 -13.62 -4.91 -1.28
CA ALA A 20 -12.56 -3.99 -1.72
C ALA A 20 -12.25 -2.89 -0.68
N ARG A 21 -13.30 -2.32 -0.06
CA ARG A 21 -13.13 -1.34 1.03
C ARG A 21 -12.50 -1.96 2.27
N ARG A 22 -12.86 -3.19 2.64
CA ARG A 22 -12.23 -3.89 3.77
C ARG A 22 -10.74 -4.10 3.52
N VAL A 23 -10.36 -4.55 2.32
CA VAL A 23 -8.95 -4.72 1.94
C VAL A 23 -8.22 -3.39 2.01
N ALA A 24 -8.78 -2.32 1.44
CA ALA A 24 -8.17 -0.99 1.51
C ALA A 24 -8.00 -0.49 2.96
N ARG A 25 -8.95 -0.78 3.84
CA ARG A 25 -8.84 -0.46 5.27
C ARG A 25 -7.73 -1.23 5.97
N VAL A 26 -7.64 -2.53 5.72
CA VAL A 26 -6.57 -3.36 6.30
C VAL A 26 -5.21 -2.90 5.77
N ALA A 27 -5.06 -2.73 4.45
CA ALA A 27 -3.82 -2.28 3.85
C ALA A 27 -3.42 -0.88 4.35
N GLY A 28 -4.35 0.08 4.35
CA GLY A 28 -4.11 1.43 4.87
C GLY A 28 -3.74 1.42 6.35
N GLY A 29 -4.48 0.66 7.18
CA GLY A 29 -4.18 0.50 8.60
C GLY A 29 -2.80 -0.10 8.86
N MET A 30 -2.38 -1.09 8.06
CA MET A 30 -1.03 -1.65 8.15
C MET A 30 0.06 -0.64 7.80
N MET A 31 -0.16 0.25 6.83
CA MET A 31 0.78 1.34 6.54
C MET A 31 0.86 2.34 7.69
N ILE A 32 -0.27 2.70 8.32
CA ILE A 32 -0.24 3.58 9.51
C ILE A 32 0.51 2.90 10.67
N ALA A 33 0.28 1.61 10.90
CA ALA A 33 0.99 0.85 11.92
C ALA A 33 2.48 0.76 11.62
N GLY A 34 2.86 0.52 10.36
CA GLY A 34 4.24 0.57 9.88
C GLY A 34 4.89 1.93 10.12
N ALA A 35 4.19 3.01 9.81
CA ALA A 35 4.64 4.38 10.08
C ALA A 35 4.88 4.63 11.58
N GLY A 36 3.97 4.16 12.44
CA GLY A 36 4.14 4.24 13.89
C GLY A 36 5.38 3.47 14.37
N LEU A 37 5.58 2.25 13.87
CA LEU A 37 6.76 1.44 14.20
C LEU A 37 8.06 2.11 13.71
N ASN A 38 8.08 2.61 12.48
CA ASN A 38 9.22 3.35 11.93
C ASN A 38 9.53 4.61 12.76
N ALA A 39 8.51 5.34 13.20
CA ALA A 39 8.71 6.52 14.05
C ALA A 39 9.39 6.14 15.37
N VAL A 40 8.95 5.05 16.01
CA VAL A 40 9.59 4.54 17.23
C VAL A 40 11.02 4.10 16.97
N LEU A 41 11.29 3.36 15.88
CA LEU A 41 12.62 2.88 15.55
C LEU A 41 13.60 4.02 15.24
N VAL A 42 13.17 5.04 14.49
CA VAL A 42 13.97 6.22 14.18
C VAL A 42 14.40 6.97 15.44
N VAL A 43 13.48 7.13 16.40
CA VAL A 43 13.73 7.86 17.63
C VAL A 43 14.57 7.03 18.60
N ALA A 44 14.17 5.78 18.85
CA ALA A 44 14.75 4.96 19.90
C ALA A 44 16.01 4.20 19.45
N ARG A 45 16.08 3.74 18.19
CA ARG A 45 17.12 2.83 17.70
C ARG A 45 17.45 3.03 16.20
N PRO A 46 17.92 4.22 15.79
CA PRO A 46 18.20 4.50 14.37
C PRO A 46 19.26 3.58 13.76
N GLY A 47 20.18 3.01 14.55
CA GLY A 47 21.20 2.07 14.07
C GLY A 47 20.64 0.75 13.53
N VAL A 48 19.38 0.39 13.84
CA VAL A 48 18.74 -0.85 13.34
C VAL A 48 18.62 -0.83 11.82
N TYR A 49 18.47 0.34 11.18
CA TYR A 49 18.34 0.44 9.73
C TYR A 49 19.60 0.01 8.97
N ALA A 50 20.80 0.20 9.54
CA ALA A 50 22.02 -0.34 8.96
C ALA A 50 22.04 -1.87 8.99
N GLY A 51 21.63 -2.48 10.12
CA GLY A 51 21.53 -3.93 10.26
C GLY A 51 20.43 -4.57 9.41
N LEU A 52 19.34 -3.85 9.15
CA LEU A 52 18.33 -4.30 8.18
C LEU A 52 18.91 -4.38 6.77
N GLY A 53 19.80 -3.46 6.40
CA GLY A 53 20.48 -3.49 5.10
C GLY A 53 21.35 -4.73 4.91
N THR A 54 22.09 -5.15 5.94
CA THR A 54 22.89 -6.37 5.88
C THR A 54 22.00 -7.62 5.81
N TRP A 55 20.93 -7.64 6.60
CA TRP A 55 19.97 -8.75 6.55
C TRP A 55 19.27 -8.88 5.19
N PHE A 56 18.91 -7.75 4.54
CA PHE A 56 18.36 -7.77 3.18
C PHE A 56 19.38 -8.28 2.16
N ALA A 57 20.66 -7.95 2.29
CA ALA A 57 21.71 -8.45 1.42
C ALA A 57 21.85 -9.98 1.50
N GLU A 58 21.67 -10.57 2.70
CA GLU A 58 21.67 -12.03 2.87
C GLU A 58 20.47 -12.71 2.19
N LEU A 59 19.29 -12.07 2.22
CA LEU A 59 18.07 -12.60 1.59
C LEU A 59 18.05 -12.43 0.07
N SER A 60 18.70 -11.40 -0.46
CA SER A 60 18.77 -11.13 -1.89
C SER A 60 20.19 -10.77 -2.33
N PRO A 61 21.09 -11.77 -2.42
CA PRO A 61 22.51 -11.55 -2.74
C PRO A 61 22.75 -11.09 -4.18
N GLN A 62 21.71 -10.90 -4.99
CA GLN A 62 21.80 -10.63 -6.42
C GLN A 62 21.65 -9.15 -6.77
N VAL A 63 21.51 -8.25 -5.78
CA VAL A 63 21.15 -6.85 -6.04
C VAL A 63 22.08 -5.85 -5.33
N ASP A 64 23.36 -5.88 -5.71
CA ASP A 64 24.42 -5.00 -5.18
C ASP A 64 24.05 -3.51 -5.23
N ALA A 65 23.43 -3.07 -6.33
CA ALA A 65 23.02 -1.67 -6.50
C ALA A 65 22.01 -1.21 -5.42
N LEU A 66 21.18 -2.13 -4.94
CA LEU A 66 20.17 -1.84 -3.91
C LEU A 66 20.78 -1.82 -2.51
N GLN A 67 21.77 -2.68 -2.26
CA GLN A 67 22.56 -2.61 -1.03
C GLN A 67 23.34 -1.30 -0.95
N ASP A 68 23.94 -0.86 -2.07
CA ASP A 68 24.64 0.41 -2.16
C ASP A 68 23.68 1.60 -1.97
N LEU A 69 22.49 1.57 -2.60
CA LEU A 69 21.45 2.58 -2.37
C LEU A 69 21.02 2.62 -0.90
N TRP A 70 20.76 1.47 -0.28
CA TRP A 70 20.36 1.40 1.12
C TRP A 70 21.44 1.94 2.05
N SER A 71 22.70 1.54 1.85
CA SER A 71 23.82 1.99 2.68
C SER A 71 24.01 3.51 2.60
N ARG A 72 23.90 4.09 1.40
CA ARG A 72 23.99 5.55 1.16
C ARG A 72 22.78 6.34 1.67
N THR A 73 21.63 5.68 1.86
CA THR A 73 20.40 6.33 2.32
C THR A 73 20.09 5.97 3.77
N MET A 74 19.37 4.86 3.99
CA MET A 74 18.92 4.38 5.28
C MET A 74 20.09 4.02 6.23
N GLY A 75 21.24 3.62 5.69
CA GLY A 75 22.46 3.36 6.48
C GLY A 75 23.15 4.64 6.96
N ALA A 76 23.47 5.56 6.04
CA ALA A 76 24.21 6.78 6.34
C ALA A 76 23.36 7.84 7.07
N HIS A 77 22.08 7.96 6.70
CA HIS A 77 21.18 8.99 7.22
C HIS A 77 19.81 8.42 7.62
N PRO A 78 19.76 7.45 8.56
CA PRO A 78 18.52 6.76 8.93
C PRO A 78 17.42 7.72 9.37
N ARG A 79 17.76 8.75 10.17
CA ARG A 79 16.75 9.70 10.67
C ARG A 79 16.09 10.52 9.57
N VAL A 80 16.77 10.79 8.46
CA VAL A 80 16.20 11.53 7.34
C VAL A 80 15.33 10.60 6.50
N TRP A 81 15.92 9.49 6.03
CA TRP A 81 15.26 8.61 5.07
C TRP A 81 14.16 7.76 5.69
N ALA A 82 14.34 7.23 6.90
CA ALA A 82 13.30 6.45 7.56
C ALA A 82 12.15 7.34 8.06
N THR A 83 12.41 8.61 8.39
CA THR A 83 11.31 9.57 8.65
C THR A 83 10.57 9.90 7.36
N ALA A 84 11.28 10.23 6.28
CA ALA A 84 10.64 10.63 5.03
C ALA A 84 9.83 9.48 4.41
N VAL A 85 10.44 8.30 4.27
CA VAL A 85 9.83 7.13 3.64
C VAL A 85 9.03 6.31 4.65
N GLY A 86 9.70 5.85 5.71
CA GLY A 86 9.08 4.92 6.67
C GLY A 86 7.97 5.55 7.50
N VAL A 87 7.99 6.86 7.77
CA VAL A 87 6.93 7.55 8.51
C VAL A 87 6.04 8.36 7.58
N GLY A 88 6.62 9.34 6.88
CA GLY A 88 5.89 10.32 6.08
C GLY A 88 5.12 9.67 4.93
N TYR A 89 5.82 8.95 4.06
CA TYR A 89 5.20 8.29 2.93
C TYR A 89 4.20 7.20 3.37
N GLU A 90 4.59 6.29 4.27
CA GLU A 90 3.69 5.24 4.77
C GLU A 90 2.41 5.81 5.40
N ALA A 91 2.54 6.84 6.24
CA ALA A 91 1.38 7.51 6.83
C ALA A 91 0.48 8.16 5.77
N ALA A 92 1.07 8.88 4.81
CA ALA A 92 0.32 9.57 3.76
C ALA A 92 -0.49 8.59 2.89
N VAL A 93 0.15 7.53 2.39
CA VAL A 93 -0.56 6.53 1.55
C VAL A 93 -1.56 5.71 2.37
N GLY A 94 -1.25 5.45 3.64
CA GLY A 94 -2.17 4.81 4.58
C GLY A 94 -3.44 5.64 4.79
N VAL A 95 -3.31 6.93 5.12
CA VAL A 95 -4.44 7.85 5.30
C VAL A 95 -5.26 7.95 4.02
N LEU A 96 -4.61 8.08 2.87
CA LEU A 96 -5.30 8.11 1.58
C LEU A 96 -6.08 6.82 1.31
N ALA A 97 -5.50 5.65 1.60
CA ALA A 97 -6.17 4.36 1.44
C ALA A 97 -7.37 4.16 2.40
N LEU A 98 -7.35 4.82 3.56
CA LEU A 98 -8.46 4.83 4.52
C LEU A 98 -9.60 5.80 4.14
N SER A 99 -9.39 6.67 3.15
CA SER A 99 -10.37 7.67 2.74
C SER A 99 -11.70 7.06 2.26
N ALA A 100 -12.81 7.72 2.63
CA ALA A 100 -14.13 7.40 2.10
C ALA A 100 -14.25 7.74 0.61
N ASP A 101 -13.58 8.81 0.15
CA ASP A 101 -13.52 9.22 -1.26
C ASP A 101 -12.76 8.16 -2.09
N PRO A 102 -13.40 7.55 -3.11
CA PRO A 102 -12.78 6.52 -3.95
C PRO A 102 -11.58 7.03 -4.75
N ARG A 103 -11.52 8.31 -5.12
CA ARG A 103 -10.36 8.88 -5.85
C ARG A 103 -9.13 8.90 -4.96
N ARG A 104 -9.24 9.47 -3.77
CA ARG A 104 -8.16 9.48 -2.76
C ARG A 104 -7.75 8.07 -2.37
N ARG A 105 -8.72 7.16 -2.21
CA ARG A 105 -8.45 5.75 -1.91
C ARG A 105 -7.66 5.05 -3.01
N LEU A 106 -7.94 5.30 -4.28
CA LEU A 106 -7.14 4.77 -5.39
C LEU A 106 -5.71 5.29 -5.36
N VAL A 107 -5.51 6.58 -5.06
CA VAL A 107 -4.16 7.14 -4.91
C VAL A 107 -3.42 6.45 -3.76
N GLY A 108 -4.08 6.26 -2.61
CA GLY A 108 -3.51 5.53 -1.49
C GLY A 108 -3.13 4.08 -1.85
N LEU A 109 -4.06 3.32 -2.43
CA LEU A 109 -3.81 1.95 -2.88
C LEU A 109 -2.68 1.87 -3.93
N GLY A 110 -2.63 2.83 -4.86
CA GLY A 110 -1.57 2.95 -5.86
C GLY A 110 -0.21 3.21 -5.21
N GLY A 111 -0.15 4.09 -4.21
CA GLY A 111 1.05 4.31 -3.41
C GLY A 111 1.51 3.03 -2.70
N ILE A 112 0.60 2.35 -2.00
CA ILE A 112 0.92 1.07 -1.34
C ILE A 112 1.46 0.06 -2.35
N ALA A 113 0.83 -0.07 -3.52
CA ALA A 113 1.30 -0.97 -4.57
C ALA A 113 2.70 -0.58 -5.09
N ALA A 114 2.97 0.72 -5.30
CA ALA A 114 4.29 1.20 -5.70
C ALA A 114 5.37 0.88 -4.65
N PHE A 115 5.05 1.05 -3.37
CA PHE A 115 5.95 0.66 -2.27
C PHE A 115 6.25 -0.85 -2.28
N LYS A 116 5.22 -1.70 -2.45
CA LYS A 116 5.42 -3.15 -2.57
C LYS A 116 6.19 -3.54 -3.83
N ALA A 117 6.01 -2.83 -4.95
CA ALA A 117 6.82 -3.02 -6.14
C ALA A 117 8.29 -2.65 -5.89
N GLY A 118 8.54 -1.59 -5.11
CA GLY A 118 9.88 -1.27 -4.59
C GLY A 118 10.48 -2.44 -3.84
N LEU A 119 9.76 -3.01 -2.85
CA LEU A 119 10.21 -4.20 -2.12
C LEU A 119 10.47 -5.41 -3.03
N LEU A 120 9.63 -5.60 -4.06
CA LEU A 120 9.83 -6.67 -5.04
C LEU A 120 11.14 -6.48 -5.82
N ALA A 121 11.45 -5.25 -6.22
CA ALA A 121 12.73 -4.92 -6.84
C ALA A 121 13.92 -5.16 -5.88
N MET A 122 13.71 -5.04 -4.56
CA MET A 122 14.68 -5.43 -3.52
C MET A 122 14.81 -6.95 -3.31
N GLY A 123 14.12 -7.76 -4.10
CA GLY A 123 14.15 -9.21 -3.99
C GLY A 123 13.26 -9.81 -2.90
N LEU A 124 12.34 -9.03 -2.33
CA LEU A 124 11.39 -9.50 -1.30
C LEU A 124 10.11 -10.09 -1.92
N TRP A 125 10.30 -11.01 -2.87
CA TRP A 125 9.21 -11.57 -3.70
C TRP A 125 8.11 -12.22 -2.88
N SER A 126 8.47 -13.10 -1.94
CA SER A 126 7.54 -13.85 -1.09
C SER A 126 6.68 -12.94 -0.22
N TRP A 127 7.20 -11.75 0.09
CA TRP A 127 6.50 -10.75 0.88
C TRP A 127 5.67 -9.81 0.01
N ALA A 128 6.18 -9.37 -1.15
CA ALA A 128 5.54 -8.37 -1.98
C ALA A 128 4.41 -8.93 -2.86
N LEU A 129 4.60 -10.12 -3.46
CA LEU A 129 3.65 -10.69 -4.44
C LEU A 129 2.24 -10.92 -3.89
N PRO A 130 2.04 -11.53 -2.70
CA PRO A 130 0.70 -11.74 -2.17
C PRO A 130 -0.04 -10.42 -1.94
N TRP A 131 0.68 -9.40 -1.46
CA TRP A 131 0.13 -8.08 -1.25
C TRP A 131 -0.26 -7.40 -2.56
N LEU A 132 0.57 -7.46 -3.59
CA LEU A 132 0.27 -6.87 -4.89
C LEU A 132 -0.99 -7.46 -5.52
N ALA A 133 -1.18 -8.78 -5.43
CA ALA A 133 -2.39 -9.44 -5.93
C ALA A 133 -3.66 -8.92 -5.20
N VAL A 134 -3.60 -8.84 -3.88
CA VAL A 134 -4.70 -8.34 -3.04
C VAL A 134 -5.01 -6.86 -3.32
N LEU A 135 -3.96 -6.04 -3.49
CA LEU A 135 -4.09 -4.61 -3.80
C LEU A 135 -4.66 -4.37 -5.20
N ALA A 136 -4.24 -5.14 -6.20
CA ALA A 136 -4.76 -5.03 -7.57
C ALA A 136 -6.27 -5.31 -7.61
N TRP A 137 -6.72 -6.35 -6.90
CA TRP A 137 -8.14 -6.65 -6.78
C TRP A 137 -8.92 -5.52 -6.08
N ALA A 138 -8.40 -4.97 -4.98
CA ALA A 138 -9.04 -3.86 -4.27
C ALA A 138 -9.08 -2.56 -5.09
N ALA A 139 -8.03 -2.28 -5.87
CA ALA A 139 -7.97 -1.15 -6.79
C ALA A 139 -9.02 -1.28 -7.90
N ALA A 140 -9.11 -2.46 -8.54
CA ALA A 140 -10.14 -2.74 -9.55
C ALA A 140 -11.56 -2.58 -8.98
N GLY A 141 -11.80 -3.05 -7.75
CA GLY A 141 -13.08 -2.83 -7.06
C GLY A 141 -13.39 -1.36 -6.82
N THR A 142 -12.38 -0.58 -6.41
CA THR A 142 -12.52 0.86 -6.15
C THR A 142 -12.73 1.68 -7.43
N MET A 143 -12.07 1.33 -8.55
CA MET A 143 -12.30 1.98 -9.85
C MET A 143 -13.76 1.85 -10.28
N ARG A 144 -14.34 0.65 -10.18
CA ARG A 144 -15.76 0.44 -10.50
C ARG A 144 -16.69 1.23 -9.59
N GLU A 145 -16.32 1.47 -8.33
CA GLU A 145 -17.11 2.35 -7.45
C GLU A 145 -17.06 3.81 -7.90
N ARG A 146 -15.89 4.28 -8.33
CA ARG A 146 -15.70 5.64 -8.85
C ARG A 146 -16.54 5.88 -10.12
N ASP A 147 -16.52 4.95 -11.07
CA ASP A 147 -17.23 5.12 -12.34
C ASP A 147 -18.74 5.27 -12.12
N ARG A 148 -19.31 4.45 -11.24
CA ARG A 148 -20.73 4.54 -10.85
C ARG A 148 -21.09 5.85 -10.14
N ALA A 149 -20.15 6.44 -9.41
CA ALA A 149 -20.39 7.72 -8.76
C ALA A 149 -20.37 8.89 -9.77
N GLY A 150 -19.66 8.76 -10.89
CA GLY A 150 -19.59 9.78 -11.93
C GLY A 150 -20.76 9.77 -12.92
N GLU A 151 -21.57 8.71 -12.97
CA GLU A 151 -22.76 8.62 -13.83
C GLU A 151 -23.98 9.38 -13.25
N GLY A 152 -23.87 9.92 -12.03
CA GLY A 152 -24.96 10.59 -11.31
C GLY A 152 -24.89 12.11 -11.27
N ASP A 153 -23.82 12.71 -11.81
CA ASP A 153 -23.58 14.16 -11.89
C ASP A 153 -23.84 14.67 -13.32
#